data_AF-A0A947A4S0-F1
#
_entry.id   AF-A0A947A4S0-F1
#
_cell.length_a   1.000
_cell.length_b   1.000
_cell.length_c   1.000
_cell.angle_alpha   90.00
_cell.angle_beta   90.00
_cell.angle_gamma   90.00
#
_symmetry.space_group_name_H-M   'P 1'
#
loop_
_entity.id
_entity.type
_entity.pdbx_description
1 polymer ?
#
loop_
_entity_poly.entity_id
_entity_poly.type
_entity_poly.pdbx_seq_one_letter_code
_entity_poly.pdbx_strand_id
1 'polypeptide(L)'
;YLPLGLWVLCTATSIYYSIRCFMPRMETKFDKNVFFFKDVISKFGSIRQFSKTFYKISLNEEELFDQLGQQIYINSKIADIKFKSVNRSIYYLATSLILLFIVGIWYMVISV
;
A
#
# COMPACT_ATOMS: atom_id res chain seq x y z
N TYR A 1 -27.93 -8.24 20.44
CA TYR A 1 -27.56 -8.08 19.01
C TYR A 1 -26.70 -6.86 18.69
N LEU A 2 -26.83 -5.75 19.42
CA LEU A 2 -26.03 -4.54 19.21
C LEU A 2 -24.48 -4.73 19.19
N PRO A 3 -23.85 -5.52 20.09
CA PRO A 3 -22.40 -5.72 20.05
C PRO A 3 -21.93 -6.61 18.88
N LEU A 4 -22.78 -7.53 18.42
CA LEU A 4 -22.54 -8.35 17.23
C LEU A 4 -22.55 -7.49 15.95
N GLY A 5 -23.49 -6.56 15.84
CA GLY A 5 -23.52 -5.61 14.72
C GLY A 5 -22.27 -4.74 14.66
N LEU A 6 -21.82 -4.23 15.81
CA LEU A 6 -20.58 -3.43 15.90
C LEU A 6 -19.34 -4.27 15.51
N TRP A 7 -19.29 -5.53 15.95
CA TRP A 7 -18.22 -6.46 15.57
C TRP A 7 -18.15 -6.66 14.05
N VAL A 8 -19.28 -6.96 13.41
CA VAL A 8 -19.35 -7.12 11.94
C VAL A 8 -18.87 -5.86 11.23
N LEU A 9 -19.30 -4.67 11.69
CA LEU A 9 -18.87 -3.39 11.13
C LEU A 9 -17.35 -3.18 11.27
N CYS A 10 -16.76 -3.43 12.44
CA CYS A 10 -15.31 -3.32 12.65
C CYS A 10 -14.52 -4.30 11.76
N THR A 11 -15.01 -5.53 11.59
CA THR A 11 -14.38 -6.50 10.70
C THR A 11 -14.45 -6.05 9.24
N ALA A 12 -15.62 -5.56 8.80
CA ALA A 12 -15.80 -5.04 7.45
C ALA A 12 -14.91 -3.82 7.17
N THR A 13 -14.78 -2.89 8.12
CA THR A 13 -13.87 -1.74 7.96
C THR A 13 -12.40 -2.16 7.94
N SER A 14 -12.01 -3.16 8.72
CA SER A 14 -10.65 -3.74 8.64
C SER A 14 -10.37 -4.30 7.25
N ILE A 15 -11.26 -5.15 6.72
CA ILE A 15 -11.13 -5.73 5.37
C ILE A 15 -11.06 -4.63 4.30
N TYR A 16 -11.88 -3.59 4.42
CA TYR A 16 -11.84 -2.45 3.50
C TYR A 16 -10.47 -1.77 3.47
N TYR A 17 -9.86 -1.52 4.63
CA TYR A 17 -8.52 -0.92 4.70
C TYR A 17 -7.42 -1.88 4.23
N SER A 18 -7.56 -3.19 4.46
CA SER A 18 -6.69 -4.22 3.88
C SER A 18 -6.70 -4.18 2.35
N ILE A 19 -7.87 -4.10 1.71
CA ILE A 19 -7.98 -4.02 0.25
C ILE A 19 -7.33 -2.73 -0.27
N ARG A 20 -7.55 -1.59 0.42
CA ARG A 20 -6.90 -0.31 0.08
C ARG A 20 -5.38 -0.34 0.21
N CYS A 21 -4.81 -1.16 1.08
CA CYS A 21 -3.36 -1.36 1.17
C CYS A 21 -2.79 -2.00 -0.12
N PHE A 22 -3.49 -2.96 -0.72
CA PHE A 22 -3.03 -3.62 -1.93
C PHE A 22 -3.04 -2.68 -3.13
N MET A 23 -4.14 -1.95 -3.33
CA MET A 23 -4.33 -1.04 -4.46
C MET A 23 -4.49 0.42 -3.98
N PRO A 24 -3.40 1.09 -3.57
CA PRO A 24 -3.47 2.52 -3.30
C PRO A 24 -3.75 3.25 -4.63
N ARG A 25 -4.77 4.11 -4.64
CA ARG A 25 -5.00 5.02 -5.76
C ARG A 25 -3.93 6.09 -5.72
N MET A 26 -3.07 6.13 -6.71
CA MET A 26 -2.00 7.12 -6.83
C MET A 26 -2.15 7.89 -8.14
N GLU A 27 -1.80 9.16 -8.12
CA GLU A 27 -1.58 9.92 -9.35
C GLU A 27 -0.45 9.28 -10.14
N THR A 28 -0.70 9.01 -11.42
CA THR A 28 0.26 8.37 -12.33
C THR A 28 0.88 9.36 -13.32
N LYS A 29 0.76 10.66 -13.05
CA LYS A 29 1.34 11.73 -13.88
C LYS A 29 2.76 12.02 -13.39
N PHE A 30 3.69 11.13 -13.71
CA PHE A 30 5.12 11.36 -13.50
C PHE A 30 5.84 11.28 -14.84
N ASP A 31 6.94 12.04 -14.92
CA ASP A 31 7.84 11.99 -16.07
C ASP A 31 8.46 10.60 -16.20
N LYS A 32 8.87 10.27 -17.43
CA LYS A 32 9.43 8.94 -17.72
C LYS A 32 10.77 8.81 -17.02
N ASN A 33 10.94 7.74 -16.26
CA ASN A 33 12.14 7.54 -15.45
C ASN A 33 12.64 6.10 -15.61
N VAL A 34 13.95 5.93 -15.86
CA VAL A 34 14.52 4.59 -16.10
C VAL A 34 14.50 3.70 -14.86
N PHE A 35 14.30 4.27 -13.68
CA PHE A 35 14.21 3.53 -12.43
C PHE A 35 12.76 3.19 -12.03
N PHE A 36 11.76 3.73 -12.72
CA PHE A 36 10.37 3.36 -12.44
C PHE A 36 10.04 2.00 -13.06
N PHE A 37 9.74 1.00 -12.23
CA PHE A 37 9.45 -0.37 -12.67
C PHE A 37 8.38 -0.45 -13.76
N LYS A 38 7.34 0.38 -13.69
CA LYS A 38 6.30 0.46 -14.74
C LYS A 38 6.86 0.96 -16.07
N ASP A 39 7.75 1.95 -16.02
CA ASP A 39 8.28 2.59 -17.22
C ASP A 39 9.34 1.71 -17.89
N VAL A 40 10.18 1.01 -17.09
CA VAL A 40 11.14 0.00 -17.58
C VAL A 40 10.46 -0.99 -18.53
N ILE A 41 9.28 -1.48 -18.16
CA ILE A 41 8.55 -2.49 -18.93
C ILE A 41 7.69 -1.88 -20.04
N SER A 42 7.06 -0.72 -19.81
CA SER A 42 6.05 -0.17 -20.75
C SER A 42 6.55 0.92 -21.69
N LYS A 43 7.67 1.59 -21.38
CA LYS A 43 8.12 2.80 -22.09
C LYS A 43 9.51 2.70 -22.74
N PHE A 44 10.36 1.75 -22.31
CA PHE A 44 11.74 1.63 -22.82
C PHE A 44 11.97 0.51 -23.85
N GLY A 45 10.90 -0.14 -24.32
CA GLY A 45 10.96 -1.11 -25.41
C GLY A 45 11.69 -2.40 -25.03
N SER A 46 12.75 -2.75 -25.78
CA SER A 46 13.54 -3.96 -25.51
C SER A 46 14.58 -3.75 -24.40
N ILE A 47 15.02 -4.83 -23.75
CA ILE A 47 16.08 -4.79 -22.74
C ILE A 47 17.37 -4.11 -23.23
N ARG A 48 17.68 -4.25 -24.52
CA ARG A 48 18.89 -3.66 -25.13
C ARG A 48 18.76 -2.14 -25.34
N GLN A 49 17.55 -1.66 -25.62
CA GLN A 49 17.26 -0.22 -25.68
C GLN A 49 17.29 0.39 -24.28
N PHE A 50 16.64 -0.26 -23.32
CA PHE A 50 16.70 0.13 -21.91
C PHE A 50 18.15 0.23 -21.42
N SER A 51 18.97 -0.79 -21.64
CA SER A 51 20.38 -0.81 -21.21
C SER A 51 21.20 0.33 -21.84
N LYS A 52 20.97 0.67 -23.11
CA LYS A 52 21.61 1.84 -23.76
C LYS A 52 21.17 3.16 -23.14
N THR A 53 19.87 3.33 -22.88
CA THR A 53 19.32 4.55 -22.27
C THR A 53 19.82 4.71 -20.83
N PHE A 54 19.81 3.62 -20.07
CA PHE A 54 20.37 3.58 -18.72
C PHE A 54 21.85 3.99 -18.73
N TYR A 55 22.67 3.37 -19.59
CA TYR A 55 24.08 3.73 -19.73
C TYR A 55 24.28 5.21 -20.06
N LYS A 56 23.48 5.76 -20.98
CA LYS A 56 23.56 7.19 -21.34
C LYS A 56 23.24 8.10 -20.16
N ILE A 57 22.20 7.79 -19.39
CA ILE A 57 21.81 8.56 -18.20
C ILE A 57 22.86 8.43 -17.11
N SER A 58 23.47 7.25 -16.93
CA SER A 58 24.54 7.03 -15.95
C SER A 58 25.82 7.83 -16.23
N LEU A 59 26.03 8.33 -17.45
CA LEU A 59 27.15 9.23 -17.77
C LEU A 59 26.91 10.68 -17.30
N ASN A 60 25.65 11.05 -17.04
CA ASN A 60 25.27 12.37 -16.54
C ASN A 60 24.84 12.25 -15.08
N GLU A 61 25.75 12.57 -14.16
CA GLU A 61 25.56 12.40 -12.72
C GLU A 61 24.34 13.19 -12.19
N GLU A 62 24.09 14.40 -12.70
CA GLU A 62 22.95 15.22 -12.29
C GLU A 62 21.62 14.57 -12.69
N GLU A 63 21.51 14.10 -13.94
CA GLU A 63 20.32 13.43 -14.45
C GLU A 63 20.10 12.06 -13.78
N LEU A 64 21.19 11.35 -13.48
CA LEU A 64 21.17 10.09 -12.73
C LEU A 64 20.59 10.29 -11.33
N PHE A 65 21.11 11.27 -10.57
CA PHE A 65 20.65 11.54 -9.21
C PHE A 65 19.24 12.12 -9.17
N ASP A 66 18.85 12.97 -10.12
CA ASP A 66 17.48 13.46 -10.22
C ASP A 66 16.49 12.29 -10.41
N GLN A 67 16.77 11.40 -11.36
CA GLN A 67 15.90 10.25 -11.61
C GLN A 67 15.85 9.27 -10.42
N LEU A 68 16.97 9.07 -9.71
CA LEU A 68 16.98 8.28 -8.47
C LEU A 68 16.15 8.96 -7.36
N GLY A 69 16.31 10.27 -7.19
CA GLY A 69 15.56 11.06 -6.22
C GLY A 69 14.06 10.98 -6.46
N GLN A 70 13.62 11.10 -7.71
CA GLN A 70 12.24 10.89 -8.11
C GLN A 70 11.73 9.49 -7.72
N GLN A 71 12.51 8.42 -7.97
CA GLN A 71 12.13 7.06 -7.61
C GLN A 71 11.99 6.88 -6.10
N ILE A 72 12.95 7.37 -5.33
CA ILE A 72 12.92 7.32 -3.87
C ILE A 72 11.70 8.07 -3.33
N TYR A 73 11.45 9.29 -3.83
CA TYR A 73 10.32 10.10 -3.42
C TYR A 73 8.98 9.41 -3.71
N ILE A 74 8.81 8.90 -4.94
CA ILE A 74 7.59 8.20 -5.32
C ILE A 74 7.40 6.96 -4.47
N ASN A 75 8.40 6.06 -4.39
CA ASN A 75 8.31 4.85 -3.57
C ASN A 75 8.00 5.16 -2.10
N SER A 76 8.59 6.21 -1.54
CA SER A 76 8.30 6.68 -0.17
C SER A 76 6.84 7.11 -0.04
N LYS A 77 6.30 7.86 -1.02
CA LYS A 77 4.88 8.25 -1.05
C LYS A 77 3.94 7.04 -1.18
N ILE A 78 4.29 6.03 -2.00
CA ILE A 78 3.53 4.77 -2.08
C ILE A 78 3.52 4.07 -0.72
N ALA A 79 4.70 3.95 -0.11
CA ALA A 79 4.90 3.26 1.15
C ALA A 79 4.08 3.93 2.27
N ASP A 80 4.13 5.26 2.41
CA ASP A 80 3.37 5.99 3.42
C ASP A 80 1.86 5.72 3.33
N ILE A 81 1.29 5.79 2.11
CA ILE A 81 -0.14 5.52 1.89
C ILE A 81 -0.49 4.06 2.24
N LYS A 82 0.38 3.10 1.87
CA LYS A 82 0.22 1.69 2.21
C LYS A 82 0.26 1.49 3.73
N PHE A 83 1.30 1.98 4.41
CA PHE A 83 1.45 1.86 5.85
C PHE A 83 0.30 2.51 6.62
N LYS A 84 -0.21 3.65 6.16
CA LYS A 84 -1.40 4.29 6.75
C LYS A 84 -2.64 3.39 6.65
N SER A 85 -2.82 2.70 5.52
CA SER A 85 -3.92 1.76 5.32
C SER A 85 -3.73 0.48 6.15
N VAL A 86 -2.50 -0.04 6.22
CA VAL A 86 -2.13 -1.17 7.09
C VAL A 86 -2.43 -0.87 8.55
N ASN A 87 -1.94 0.26 9.07
CA ASN A 87 -2.14 0.64 10.47
C ASN A 87 -3.62 0.75 10.83
N ARG A 88 -4.43 1.37 9.95
CA ARG A 88 -5.88 1.44 10.15
C ARG A 88 -6.52 0.05 10.12
N SER A 89 -6.12 -0.79 9.18
CA SER A 89 -6.63 -2.17 9.09
C SER A 89 -6.34 -2.98 10.36
N ILE A 90 -5.11 -2.90 10.86
CA ILE A 90 -4.67 -3.60 12.08
C ILE A 90 -5.44 -3.07 13.29
N TYR A 91 -5.62 -1.75 13.40
CA TYR A 91 -6.40 -1.15 14.49
C TYR A 91 -7.84 -1.68 14.53
N TYR A 92 -8.56 -1.65 13.40
CA TYR A 92 -9.93 -2.17 13.33
C TYR A 92 -10.01 -3.69 13.56
N LEU A 93 -9.00 -4.45 13.12
CA LEU A 93 -8.91 -5.88 13.38
C LEU A 93 -8.76 -6.16 14.87
N ALA A 94 -7.86 -5.45 15.55
CA ALA A 94 -7.65 -5.59 16.99
C ALA A 94 -8.93 -5.23 17.77
N THR A 95 -9.59 -4.12 17.41
CA THR A 95 -10.88 -3.75 18.01
C THR A 95 -11.96 -4.80 17.76
N SER A 96 -12.02 -5.37 16.56
CA SER A 96 -12.93 -6.47 16.22
C SER A 96 -12.66 -7.71 17.09
N LEU A 97 -11.40 -8.11 17.24
CA LEU A 97 -11.05 -9.27 18.08
C LEU A 97 -11.45 -9.07 19.54
N ILE A 98 -11.20 -7.87 20.11
CA ILE A 98 -11.61 -7.55 21.48
C ILE A 98 -13.13 -7.65 21.63
N LEU A 99 -13.89 -7.08 20.68
CA LEU A 99 -15.36 -7.17 20.69
C LEU A 99 -15.86 -8.62 20.59
N LEU A 100 -15.18 -9.47 19.79
CA LEU A 100 -15.51 -10.89 19.67
C LEU A 100 -15.38 -11.61 21.02
N PHE A 101 -14.27 -11.37 21.75
CA PHE A 101 -14.07 -11.97 23.07
C PHE A 101 -15.14 -11.51 24.08
N ILE A 102 -15.48 -10.22 24.09
CA ILE A 102 -16.54 -9.69 24.98
C ILE A 102 -17.88 -10.35 24.69
N VAL A 103 -18.27 -10.46 23.41
CA VAL A 103 -19.52 -11.12 23.00
C VAL A 103 -19.51 -12.60 23.39
N GLY A 104 -18.39 -13.30 23.17
CA GLY A 104 -18.24 -14.72 23.51
C GLY A 104 -18.40 -14.97 25.01
N ILE A 105 -17.73 -14.18 25.85
CA ILE A 105 -17.86 -14.28 27.31
C ILE A 105 -19.29 -13.97 27.76
N TRP A 106 -19.90 -12.91 27.22
CA TRP A 106 -21.28 -12.55 27.56
C TRP A 106 -22.27 -13.65 27.20
N TYR A 107 -22.12 -14.28 26.04
CA TYR A 107 -22.94 -15.41 25.63
C TYR A 107 -22.76 -16.61 26.56
N MET A 108 -21.52 -16.95 26.93
CA MET A 108 -21.22 -18.04 27.84
C MET A 108 -21.87 -17.83 29.22
N VAL A 109 -21.79 -16.62 29.79
CA VAL A 109 -22.38 -16.29 31.10
C VAL A 109 -23.91 -16.36 31.07
N ILE A 110 -24.57 -15.99 29.96
CA ILE A 110 -26.03 -16.08 29.83
C ILE A 110 -26.50 -17.52 29.57
N SER A 111 -25.68 -18.32 28.89
CA SER A 111 -26.01 -19.71 28.55
C SER A 111 -25.80 -20.70 29.70
N VAL A 112 -25.13 -20.27 30.77
CA VAL A 112 -24.90 -21.01 32.02
C VAL A 112 -25.99 -20.65 33.03
#